data_AF-A0A259LZ47-F1
#
_entry.id   AF-A0A259LZ47-F1
#
_cell.length_a   1.000
_cell.length_b   1.000
_cell.length_c   1.000
_cell.angle_alpha   90.00
_cell.angle_beta   90.00
_cell.angle_gamma   90.00
#
_symmetry.space_group_name_H-M   'P 1'
#
loop_
_entity.id
_entity.type
_entity.pdbx_description
1 polymer ?
#
loop_
_entity_poly.entity_id
_entity_poly.type
_entity_poly.pdbx_seq_one_letter_code
_entity_poly.pdbx_strand_id
1 'polypeptide(L)'
;MEQAVQDSARFNGFELVTELLSGQAGHATRIMGVLQQEGENPLGLLAVLVRDLHLLIEMKGPAGANEPAAAFLKKRGVFQPARASALQKAGRQLSLAQLHQALSLCSRIDRAAKGFDDLSPWHHLRDLAALLAAR
;
A
#
# COMPACT_ATOMS: atom_id res chain seq x y z
N MET A 1 20.06 -11.85 24.35
CA MET A 1 19.43 -10.59 23.89
C MET A 1 18.56 -10.90 22.68
N GLU A 2 17.50 -11.68 22.85
CA GLU A 2 16.69 -12.22 21.72
C GLU A 2 15.18 -12.05 21.94
N GLN A 3 14.77 -11.42 23.05
CA GLN A 3 13.34 -11.22 23.36
C GLN A 3 12.78 -9.88 22.88
N ALA A 4 13.62 -8.95 22.40
CA ALA A 4 13.16 -7.65 21.87
C ALA A 4 12.74 -7.70 20.38
N VAL A 5 13.11 -8.76 19.65
CA VAL A 5 12.83 -8.91 18.20
C VAL A 5 11.46 -9.54 17.94
N GLN A 6 10.80 -10.10 18.97
CA GLN A 6 9.60 -10.91 18.80
C GLN A 6 8.28 -10.13 19.00
N ASP A 7 8.31 -8.95 19.63
CA ASP A 7 7.10 -8.12 19.80
C ASP A 7 6.87 -7.15 18.61
N SER A 8 7.94 -6.55 18.05
CA SER A 8 7.89 -5.78 16.79
C SER A 8 7.63 -6.63 15.53
N ALA A 9 7.44 -7.95 15.70
CA ALA A 9 7.14 -8.88 14.61
C ALA A 9 5.64 -9.02 14.31
N ARG A 10 4.76 -8.43 15.13
CA ARG A 10 3.31 -8.63 14.98
C ARG A 10 2.69 -7.83 13.84
N PHE A 11 3.26 -6.69 13.47
CA PHE A 11 2.82 -5.89 12.35
C PHE A 11 4.03 -5.29 11.63
N ASN A 12 4.16 -5.53 10.33
CA ASN A 12 5.26 -4.98 9.53
C ASN A 12 4.72 -4.13 8.37
N GLY A 13 5.61 -3.32 7.75
CA GLY A 13 5.23 -2.48 6.61
C GLY A 13 4.63 -3.24 5.42
N PHE A 14 4.95 -4.53 5.23
CA PHE A 14 4.33 -5.36 4.18
C PHE A 14 2.88 -5.73 4.52
N GLU A 15 2.59 -6.01 5.78
CA GLU A 15 1.23 -6.26 6.24
C GLU A 15 0.38 -5.01 6.06
N LEU A 16 0.89 -3.83 6.43
CA LEU A 16 0.19 -2.56 6.18
C LEU A 16 -0.15 -2.37 4.70
N VAL A 17 0.80 -2.57 3.79
CA VAL A 17 0.55 -2.48 2.35
C VAL A 17 -0.52 -3.48 1.89
N THR A 18 -0.47 -4.71 2.42
CA THR A 18 -1.45 -5.75 2.09
C THR A 18 -2.86 -5.39 2.54
N GLU A 19 -3.00 -4.85 3.76
CA GLU A 19 -4.27 -4.41 4.32
C GLU A 19 -4.85 -3.20 3.59
N LEU A 20 -3.99 -2.23 3.23
CA LEU A 20 -4.35 -1.08 2.40
C LEU A 20 -4.90 -1.52 1.04
N LEU A 21 -4.19 -2.37 0.32
CA LEU A 21 -4.62 -2.88 -0.99
C LEU A 21 -5.85 -3.79 -0.90
N SER A 22 -6.06 -4.44 0.24
CA SER A 22 -7.23 -5.29 0.48
C SER A 22 -8.49 -4.51 0.86
N GLY A 23 -8.39 -3.18 1.04
CA GLY A 23 -9.48 -2.30 1.45
C GLY A 23 -9.82 -2.39 2.95
N GLN A 24 -8.93 -2.96 3.77
CA GLN A 24 -9.16 -3.20 5.19
C GLN A 24 -8.74 -1.98 6.03
N ALA A 25 -9.36 -0.82 5.79
CA ALA A 25 -8.95 0.46 6.39
C ALA A 25 -8.87 0.45 7.93
N GLY A 26 -9.81 -0.25 8.60
CA GLY A 26 -9.79 -0.36 10.06
C GLY A 26 -8.57 -1.11 10.59
N HIS A 27 -8.18 -2.20 9.92
CA HIS A 27 -6.99 -2.97 10.31
C HIS A 27 -5.70 -2.22 9.94
N ALA A 28 -5.65 -1.62 8.75
CA ALA A 28 -4.55 -0.74 8.33
C ALA A 28 -4.31 0.41 9.33
N THR A 29 -5.37 1.05 9.83
CA THR A 29 -5.28 2.13 10.83
C THR A 29 -4.70 1.64 12.16
N ARG A 30 -5.05 0.42 12.59
CA ARG A 30 -4.47 -0.20 13.78
C ARG A 30 -2.97 -0.43 13.61
N ILE A 31 -2.56 -0.98 12.47
CA ILE A 31 -1.14 -1.21 12.14
C ILE A 31 -0.36 0.12 12.10
N MET A 32 -0.91 1.14 11.46
CA MET A 32 -0.31 2.49 11.45
C MET A 32 -0.10 3.03 12.87
N GLY A 33 -1.05 2.81 13.78
CA GLY A 33 -0.92 3.23 15.18
C GLY A 33 0.25 2.56 15.90
N VAL A 34 0.44 1.26 15.68
CA VAL A 34 1.58 0.51 16.25
C VAL A 34 2.90 1.01 15.68
N LEU A 35 3.03 1.06 14.35
CA LEU A 35 4.26 1.51 13.68
C LEU A 35 4.60 2.96 14.05
N GLN A 36 3.59 3.82 14.19
CA GLN A 36 3.78 5.20 14.64
C GLN A 36 4.32 5.27 16.08
N GLN A 37 3.83 4.43 16.99
CA GLN A 37 4.32 4.37 18.37
C GLN A 37 5.75 3.82 18.46
N GLU A 38 6.12 2.91 17.57
CA GLU A 38 7.48 2.37 17.46
C GLU A 38 8.47 3.37 16.81
N GLY A 39 7.98 4.52 16.31
CA GLY A 39 8.82 5.54 15.67
C GLY A 39 9.25 5.16 14.25
N GLU A 40 8.53 4.24 13.61
CA GLU A 40 8.86 3.76 12.27
C GLU A 40 8.74 4.88 11.21
N ASN A 41 9.62 4.84 10.21
CA ASN A 41 9.58 5.79 9.10
C ASN A 41 8.72 5.24 7.94
N PRO A 42 7.64 5.95 7.52
CA PRO A 42 6.76 5.47 6.45
C PRO A 42 7.36 5.54 5.03
N LEU A 43 8.62 5.98 4.85
CA LEU A 43 9.23 6.02 3.52
C LEU A 43 9.51 4.63 2.95
N GLY A 44 9.89 3.67 3.79
CA GLY A 44 10.20 2.30 3.35
C GLY A 44 8.97 1.59 2.75
N LEU A 45 7.83 1.69 3.43
CA LEU A 45 6.56 1.13 2.93
C LEU A 45 6.04 1.89 1.69
N LEU A 46 6.31 3.19 1.60
CA LEU A 46 5.81 4.03 0.50
C LEU A 46 6.38 3.60 -0.84
N ALA A 47 7.67 3.22 -0.89
CA ALA A 47 8.30 2.71 -2.11
C ALA A 47 7.60 1.44 -2.63
N VAL A 48 7.21 0.54 -1.72
CA VAL A 48 6.48 -0.69 -2.07
C VAL A 48 5.08 -0.35 -2.59
N LEU A 49 4.38 0.56 -1.91
CA LEU A 49 3.02 0.96 -2.27
C LEU A 49 2.97 1.65 -3.64
N VAL A 50 3.90 2.57 -3.92
CA VAL A 50 4.01 3.24 -5.23
C VAL A 50 4.25 2.23 -6.35
N ARG A 51 5.11 1.23 -6.12
CA ARG A 51 5.32 0.14 -7.09
C ARG A 51 4.02 -0.62 -7.37
N ASP A 52 3.30 -0.97 -6.32
CA ASP A 52 2.04 -1.71 -6.43
C ASP A 52 0.95 -0.90 -7.15
N LEU A 53 0.82 0.39 -6.84
CA LEU A 53 -0.12 1.27 -7.52
C LEU A 53 0.18 1.38 -9.03
N HIS A 54 1.45 1.49 -9.42
CA HIS A 54 1.83 1.48 -10.83
C HIS A 54 1.51 0.14 -11.51
N LEU A 55 1.75 -1.00 -10.85
CA LEU A 55 1.36 -2.31 -11.37
C LEU A 55 -0.15 -2.41 -11.60
N LEU A 56 -0.97 -1.85 -10.70
CA LEU A 56 -2.42 -1.83 -10.85
C LEU A 56 -2.89 -0.93 -12.01
N ILE A 57 -2.25 0.22 -12.19
CA ILE A 57 -2.52 1.12 -13.33
C ILE A 57 -2.17 0.43 -14.65
N GLU A 58 -0.99 -0.19 -14.72
CA GLU A 58 -0.54 -0.89 -15.92
C GLU A 58 -1.43 -2.09 -16.26
N MET A 59 -1.86 -2.85 -15.24
CA MET A 59 -2.79 -3.96 -15.40
C MET A 59 -4.15 -3.53 -15.94
N LYS A 60 -4.60 -2.30 -15.62
CA LYS A 60 -5.85 -1.73 -16.15
C LYS A 60 -5.70 -1.10 -17.53
N GLY A 61 -4.45 -0.88 -17.97
CA GLY A 61 -4.14 -0.35 -19.27
C GLY A 61 -4.08 -1.42 -20.36
N PRO A 62 -3.66 -1.04 -21.59
CA PRO A 62 -3.56 -1.95 -22.73
C PRO A 62 -2.66 -3.16 -22.48
N ALA A 63 -1.64 -3.00 -21.64
CA ALA A 63 -0.67 -4.05 -21.29
C ALA A 63 -1.30 -5.20 -20.49
N GLY A 64 -2.33 -4.94 -19.68
CA GLY A 64 -3.05 -5.97 -18.93
C GLY A 64 -4.38 -6.41 -19.55
N ALA A 65 -4.92 -5.64 -20.50
CA ALA A 65 -6.25 -5.89 -21.07
C ALA A 65 -6.38 -7.26 -21.77
N ASN A 66 -5.29 -7.80 -22.31
CA ASN A 66 -5.29 -9.03 -23.13
C ASN A 66 -4.77 -10.26 -22.39
N GLU A 67 -4.59 -10.20 -21.06
CA GLU A 67 -4.11 -11.37 -20.31
C GLU A 67 -4.74 -11.49 -18.91
N PRO A 68 -4.82 -12.72 -18.36
CA PRO A 68 -5.29 -12.91 -16.99
C PRO A 68 -4.41 -12.17 -15.98
N ALA A 69 -5.02 -11.48 -15.01
CA ALA A 69 -4.31 -10.69 -14.01
C ALA A 69 -3.19 -11.46 -13.27
N ALA A 70 -3.40 -12.76 -13.00
CA ALA A 70 -2.37 -13.62 -12.40
C ALA A 70 -1.13 -13.81 -13.31
N ALA A 71 -1.34 -13.95 -14.62
CA ALA A 71 -0.25 -14.07 -15.60
C ALA A 71 0.50 -12.74 -15.74
N PHE A 72 -0.22 -11.62 -15.80
CA PHE A 72 0.35 -10.27 -15.81
C PHE A 72 1.28 -10.05 -14.61
N LEU A 73 0.77 -10.32 -13.40
CA LEU A 73 1.51 -10.14 -12.16
C LEU A 73 2.77 -11.03 -12.10
N LYS A 74 2.67 -12.29 -12.54
CA LYS A 74 3.82 -13.20 -12.62
C LYS A 74 4.90 -12.68 -13.56
N LYS A 75 4.53 -12.15 -14.74
CA LYS A 75 5.48 -11.52 -15.68
C LYS A 75 6.17 -10.29 -15.09
N ARG A 76 5.52 -9.59 -14.16
CA ARG A 76 6.07 -8.44 -13.42
C ARG A 76 6.80 -8.81 -12.13
N GLY A 77 7.12 -10.09 -11.94
CA GLY A 77 7.92 -10.58 -10.81
C GLY A 77 7.14 -10.75 -9.50
N VAL A 78 5.81 -10.71 -9.53
CA VAL A 78 4.98 -10.98 -8.35
C VAL A 78 4.71 -12.49 -8.25
N PHE A 79 5.57 -13.18 -7.50
CA PHE A 79 5.49 -14.64 -7.32
C PHE A 79 4.81 -15.08 -6.01
N GLN A 80 4.73 -14.19 -5.03
CA GLN A 80 4.16 -14.49 -3.71
C GLN A 80 2.63 -14.59 -3.81
N PRO A 81 2.01 -15.74 -3.47
CA PRO A 81 0.57 -15.95 -3.68
C PRO A 81 -0.32 -14.93 -2.96
N ALA A 82 -0.02 -14.61 -1.69
CA ALA A 82 -0.76 -13.64 -0.90
C ALA A 82 -0.72 -12.24 -1.55
N ARG A 83 0.46 -11.81 -1.99
CA ARG A 83 0.65 -10.52 -2.67
C ARG A 83 -0.06 -10.47 -4.02
N ALA A 84 0.04 -11.55 -4.82
CA ALA A 84 -0.64 -11.64 -6.10
C ALA A 84 -2.18 -11.59 -5.91
N SER A 85 -2.70 -12.24 -4.89
CA SER A 85 -4.13 -12.21 -4.54
C SER A 85 -4.60 -10.80 -4.14
N ALA A 86 -3.84 -10.11 -3.28
CA ALA A 86 -4.15 -8.75 -2.86
C ALA A 86 -4.16 -7.78 -4.05
N LEU A 87 -3.16 -7.84 -4.93
CA LEU A 87 -3.11 -7.02 -6.15
C LEU A 87 -4.24 -7.34 -7.13
N GLN A 88 -4.59 -8.61 -7.32
CA GLN A 88 -5.73 -8.97 -8.17
C GLN A 88 -7.05 -8.43 -7.60
N LYS A 89 -7.25 -8.51 -6.28
CA LYS A 89 -8.44 -7.97 -5.62
C LYS A 89 -8.51 -6.44 -5.78
N ALA A 90 -7.42 -5.74 -5.47
CA ALA A 90 -7.32 -4.29 -5.63
C ALA A 90 -7.58 -3.85 -7.08
N GLY A 91 -7.00 -4.57 -8.05
CA GLY A 91 -7.17 -4.30 -9.48
C GLY A 91 -8.61 -4.49 -9.97
N ARG A 92 -9.43 -5.31 -9.30
CA ARG A 92 -10.86 -5.44 -9.59
C ARG A 92 -11.70 -4.35 -8.94
N GLN A 93 -11.30 -3.84 -7.78
CA GLN A 93 -12.12 -2.94 -6.95
C GLN A 93 -11.85 -1.46 -7.21
N LEU A 94 -10.59 -1.08 -7.45
CA LEU A 94 -10.21 0.32 -7.59
C LEU A 94 -10.40 0.82 -9.02
N SER A 95 -10.86 2.04 -9.19
CA SER A 95 -10.86 2.73 -10.49
C SER A 95 -9.48 3.31 -10.84
N LEU A 96 -9.24 3.63 -12.11
CA LEU A 96 -8.02 4.36 -12.52
C LEU A 96 -7.92 5.72 -11.80
N ALA A 97 -9.04 6.42 -11.63
CA ALA A 97 -9.09 7.70 -10.92
C ALA A 97 -8.62 7.55 -9.46
N GLN A 98 -9.10 6.52 -8.74
CA GLN A 98 -8.65 6.24 -7.37
C GLN A 98 -7.16 5.89 -7.31
N LEU A 99 -6.63 5.13 -8.28
CA LEU A 99 -5.20 4.79 -8.32
C LEU A 99 -4.31 6.02 -8.55
N HIS A 100 -4.73 6.94 -9.42
CA HIS A 100 -3.99 8.20 -9.61
C HIS A 100 -4.08 9.12 -8.39
N GLN A 101 -5.25 9.19 -7.73
CA GLN A 101 -5.38 9.91 -6.46
C GLN A 101 -4.51 9.28 -5.37
N ALA A 102 -4.41 7.95 -5.31
CA ALA A 102 -3.56 7.24 -4.38
C ALA A 102 -2.08 7.58 -4.60
N LEU A 103 -1.61 7.65 -5.85
CA LEU A 103 -0.25 8.12 -6.16
C LEU A 103 -0.02 9.57 -5.73
N SER A 104 -1.00 10.46 -5.88
CA SER A 104 -0.90 11.84 -5.39
C SER A 104 -0.78 11.89 -3.87
N LEU A 105 -1.55 11.08 -3.15
CA LEU A 105 -1.43 10.93 -1.69
C LEU A 105 -0.06 10.37 -1.30
N CYS A 106 0.49 9.41 -2.05
CA CYS A 106 1.85 8.93 -1.83
C CYS A 106 2.88 10.06 -1.91
N SER A 107 2.77 10.98 -2.88
CA SER A 107 3.65 12.15 -2.95
C SER A 107 3.49 13.11 -1.75
N ARG A 108 2.28 13.25 -1.21
CA ARG A 108 2.06 14.03 0.03
C ARG A 108 2.68 13.36 1.25
N ILE A 109 2.56 12.04 1.36
CA ILE A 109 3.21 11.25 2.43
C ILE A 109 4.73 11.43 2.38
N ASP A 110 5.35 11.35 1.19
CA ASP A 110 6.79 11.58 1.01
C ASP A 110 7.21 12.99 1.46
N ARG A 111 6.48 14.03 1.03
CA ARG A 111 6.72 15.42 1.44
C ARG A 111 6.60 15.59 2.96
N ALA A 112 5.54 15.07 3.55
CA ALA A 112 5.29 15.12 4.99
C ALA A 112 6.40 14.40 5.78
N ALA A 113 6.83 13.23 5.33
CA ALA A 113 7.92 12.47 5.95
C ALA A 113 9.28 13.20 5.88
N LYS A 114 9.45 14.11 4.91
CA LYS A 114 10.63 14.98 4.75
C LYS A 114 10.48 16.34 5.46
N GLY A 115 9.37 16.58 6.16
CA GLY A 115 9.12 17.84 6.88
C GLY A 115 8.66 19.00 5.99
N PHE A 116 8.19 18.72 4.77
CA PHE A 116 7.71 19.73 3.82
C PHE A 116 6.18 19.83 3.76
N ASP A 117 5.47 19.37 4.78
CA ASP A 117 4.01 19.46 4.88
C ASP A 117 3.57 19.75 6.32
N ASP A 118 2.42 20.39 6.49
CA ASP A 118 1.88 20.77 7.80
C ASP A 118 1.30 19.57 8.55
N LEU A 119 0.85 18.55 7.81
CA LEU A 119 0.28 17.33 8.35
C LEU A 119 1.34 16.23 8.45
N SER A 120 1.19 15.34 9.43
CA SER A 120 2.08 14.19 9.57
C SER A 120 1.90 13.19 8.41
N PRO A 121 2.94 12.43 8.02
CA PRO A 121 2.80 11.40 6.99
C PRO A 121 1.74 10.34 7.37
N TRP A 122 1.54 10.10 8.67
CA TRP A 122 0.50 9.21 9.19
C TRP A 122 -0.92 9.73 8.97
N HIS A 123 -1.12 11.04 8.91
CA HIS A 123 -2.41 11.63 8.52
C HIS A 123 -2.74 11.24 7.08
N HIS A 124 -1.82 11.50 6.15
CA HIS A 124 -2.02 11.17 4.74
C HIS A 124 -2.10 9.66 4.46
N LEU A 125 -1.44 8.83 5.27
CA LEU A 125 -1.63 7.38 5.20
C LEU A 125 -3.06 6.97 5.55
N ARG A 126 -3.72 7.64 6.50
CA ARG A 126 -5.14 7.40 6.82
C ARG A 126 -6.05 7.86 5.69
N ASP A 127 -5.77 9.01 5.07
CA ASP A 127 -6.48 9.46 3.86
C ASP A 127 -6.38 8.42 2.74
N LEU A 128 -5.17 7.86 2.55
CA LEU A 128 -4.92 6.82 1.58
C LEU A 128 -5.68 5.53 1.90
N ALA A 129 -5.71 5.11 3.17
CA ALA A 129 -6.51 3.96 3.59
C ALA A 129 -8.01 4.16 3.30
N ALA A 130 -8.55 5.34 3.58
CA ALA A 130 -9.94 5.67 3.29
C ALA A 130 -10.23 5.64 1.78
N LEU A 131 -9.35 6.24 0.96
CA LEU A 131 -9.47 6.24 -0.49
C LEU A 131 -9.48 4.82 -1.08
N LEU A 132 -8.59 3.95 -0.60
CA LEU A 132 -8.46 2.57 -1.08
C LEU A 132 -9.59 1.64 -0.60
N ALA A 133 -10.28 2.00 0.48
CA ALA A 133 -11.44 1.28 0.98
C ALA A 133 -12.78 1.78 0.41
N ALA A 134 -12.80 2.98 -0.19
CA ALA A 134 -13.99 3.56 -0.81
C ALA A 134 -14.43 2.74 -2.04
N ARG A 135 -15.72 2.44 -2.11
CA ARG A 135 -16.36 1.62 -3.16
C ARG A 135 -17.39 2.44 -3.91
#